data_AF-A0A383A6M0-F1
#
_entry.id   AF-A0A383A6M0-F1
#
_cell.length_a   1.000
_cell.length_b   1.000
_cell.length_c   1.000
_cell.angle_alpha   90.00
_cell.angle_beta   90.00
_cell.angle_gamma   90.00
#
_symmetry.space_group_name_H-M   'P 1'
#
loop_
_entity.id
_entity.type
_entity.pdbx_description
1 polymer ?
#
loop_
_entity_poly.entity_id
_entity_poly.type
_entity_poly.pdbx_seq_one_letter_code
_entity_poly.pdbx_strand_id
1 'polypeptide(L)'
;AQVRWCSCNIFSTQDHAAAAIAEAGYPVFAWKGETLEEYWDCTLNALSFPEGQGPQLIVDDGGDATLLVHKGYELEEGSDWVETESGNHEEQVIKDLLKRVHAEDPLRWHNMVKEFRGVSEETTTGVHRLYKMQEDGVLLVPALNVNDSVTKSKFDNLYGCRESLADGIKRATDVMIAGKTAVVCGYGDVGKGCAQSLRGFGARVMVTEIDPICALQAAMEGYEVKPIEDTLGEADIYVTTTGNKDIIRADHM
;
A
#
# COMPACT_ATOMS: atom_id res chain seq x y z
N ALA A 1 -2.76 -20.23 -14.13
CA ALA A 1 -3.14 -18.94 -14.74
C ALA A 1 -2.01 -18.49 -15.67
N GLN A 2 -2.28 -17.67 -16.67
CA GLN A 2 -1.23 -16.86 -17.31
C GLN A 2 -1.02 -15.64 -16.42
N VAL A 3 0.19 -15.45 -15.94
CA VAL A 3 0.50 -14.46 -14.89
C VAL A 3 1.55 -13.50 -15.41
N ARG A 4 1.36 -12.22 -15.09
CA ARG A 4 2.31 -11.13 -15.28
C ARG A 4 2.34 -10.36 -13.97
N TRP A 5 3.51 -9.88 -13.56
CA TRP A 5 3.69 -9.36 -12.20
C TRP A 5 4.49 -8.05 -12.21
N CYS A 6 4.09 -7.12 -11.34
CA CYS A 6 4.90 -5.98 -10.91
C CYS A 6 4.87 -5.89 -9.38
N SER A 7 5.78 -5.11 -8.80
CA SER A 7 5.69 -4.78 -7.37
C SER A 7 4.52 -3.80 -7.12
N CYS A 8 4.09 -3.69 -5.86
CA CYS A 8 3.22 -2.62 -5.35
C CYS A 8 4.01 -1.55 -4.55
N ASN A 9 5.35 -1.65 -4.53
CA ASN A 9 6.21 -0.68 -3.88
C ASN A 9 7.63 -0.66 -4.48
N ILE A 10 8.18 0.53 -4.67
CA ILE A 10 9.49 0.78 -5.26
C ILE A 10 10.68 0.14 -4.51
N PHE A 11 10.52 -0.23 -3.23
CA PHE A 11 11.62 -0.77 -2.41
C PHE A 11 11.38 -2.19 -1.88
N SER A 12 10.22 -2.78 -2.15
CA SER A 12 9.83 -4.08 -1.56
C SER A 12 10.38 -5.27 -2.33
N THR A 13 10.70 -5.10 -3.62
CA THR A 13 11.18 -6.20 -4.46
C THR A 13 12.44 -6.85 -3.88
N GLN A 14 12.46 -8.17 -3.88
CA GLN A 14 13.66 -8.96 -3.66
C GLN A 14 14.17 -9.43 -5.02
N ASP A 15 15.24 -8.82 -5.52
CA ASP A 15 15.70 -9.02 -6.91
C ASP A 15 16.00 -10.48 -7.25
N HIS A 16 16.51 -11.25 -6.27
CA HIS A 16 16.76 -12.68 -6.44
C HIS A 16 15.47 -13.50 -6.60
N ALA A 17 14.37 -13.08 -5.95
CA ALA A 17 13.06 -13.69 -6.14
C ALA A 17 12.49 -13.31 -7.52
N ALA A 18 12.57 -12.03 -7.91
CA ALA A 18 12.14 -11.58 -9.23
C ALA A 18 12.89 -12.33 -10.35
N ALA A 19 14.21 -12.47 -10.23
CA ALA A 19 15.04 -13.22 -11.17
C ALA A 19 14.64 -14.70 -11.26
N ALA A 20 14.41 -15.37 -10.13
CA ALA A 20 14.01 -16.78 -10.12
C ALA A 20 12.64 -17.01 -10.78
N ILE A 21 11.68 -16.10 -10.57
CA ILE A 21 10.35 -16.16 -11.19
C ILE A 21 10.43 -15.88 -12.70
N ALA A 22 11.27 -14.93 -13.12
CA ALA A 22 11.53 -14.66 -14.52
C ALA A 22 12.21 -15.85 -15.22
N GLU A 23 13.19 -16.50 -14.59
CA GLU A 23 13.83 -17.71 -15.09
C GLU A 23 12.85 -18.88 -15.22
N ALA A 24 11.85 -18.96 -14.34
CA ALA A 24 10.75 -19.92 -14.44
C ALA A 24 9.75 -19.61 -15.59
N GLY A 25 9.95 -18.52 -16.33
CA GLY A 25 9.20 -18.18 -17.54
C GLY A 25 8.01 -17.24 -17.33
N TYR A 26 7.88 -16.62 -16.15
CA TYR A 26 6.82 -15.64 -15.88
C TYR A 26 7.32 -14.20 -16.11
N PRO A 27 6.56 -13.35 -16.82
CA PRO A 27 6.88 -11.92 -16.94
C PRO A 27 6.84 -11.22 -15.58
N VAL A 28 7.98 -10.67 -15.16
CA VAL A 28 8.13 -9.87 -13.94
C VAL A 28 8.73 -8.52 -14.31
N PHE A 29 8.07 -7.45 -13.89
CA PHE A 29 8.47 -6.05 -14.07
C PHE A 29 8.65 -5.46 -12.68
N ALA A 30 9.76 -5.81 -12.03
CA ALA A 30 10.02 -5.36 -10.67
C ALA A 30 11.52 -5.45 -10.34
N TRP A 31 12.06 -4.44 -9.67
CA TRP A 31 13.37 -4.45 -9.01
C TRP A 31 13.36 -3.53 -7.79
N LYS A 32 14.36 -3.68 -6.92
CA LYS A 32 14.48 -2.83 -5.76
C LYS A 32 15.08 -1.47 -6.14
N GLY A 33 14.41 -0.39 -5.76
CA GLY A 33 14.86 0.98 -5.98
C GLY A 33 14.41 1.58 -7.31
N GLU A 34 13.24 1.16 -7.81
CA GLU A 34 12.54 1.81 -8.93
C GLU A 34 12.31 3.31 -8.65
N THR A 35 12.32 4.13 -9.71
CA THR A 35 11.68 5.45 -9.64
C THR A 35 10.16 5.32 -9.70
N LEU A 36 9.44 6.41 -9.40
CA LEU A 36 7.98 6.40 -9.52
C LEU A 36 7.52 6.18 -10.97
N GLU A 37 8.23 6.74 -11.94
CA GLU A 37 7.96 6.53 -13.37
C GLU A 37 8.17 5.07 -13.76
N GLU A 38 9.27 4.45 -13.32
CA GLU A 38 9.55 3.04 -13.57
C GLU A 38 8.50 2.13 -12.94
N TYR A 39 8.05 2.44 -11.72
CA TYR A 39 6.99 1.72 -11.01
C TYR A 39 5.68 1.70 -11.82
N TRP A 40 5.20 2.88 -12.23
CA TRP A 40 3.95 2.97 -12.99
C TRP A 40 4.06 2.39 -14.40
N ASP A 41 5.24 2.45 -15.03
CA ASP A 41 5.52 1.74 -16.29
C ASP A 41 5.51 0.21 -16.08
N CYS A 42 6.03 -0.27 -14.95
CA CYS A 42 5.95 -1.68 -14.57
C CYS A 42 4.50 -2.12 -14.32
N THR A 43 3.68 -1.31 -13.66
CA THR A 43 2.24 -1.57 -13.49
C THR A 43 1.54 -1.69 -14.84
N LEU A 44 1.80 -0.76 -15.76
CA LEU A 44 1.25 -0.83 -17.12
C LEU A 44 1.70 -2.10 -17.85
N ASN A 45 2.97 -2.48 -17.73
CA ASN A 45 3.53 -3.69 -18.37
C ASN A 45 2.92 -4.98 -17.82
N ALA A 46 2.64 -5.03 -16.51
CA ALA A 46 1.96 -6.15 -15.87
C ALA A 46 0.51 -6.28 -16.36
N LEU A 47 -0.20 -5.16 -16.55
CA LEU A 47 -1.55 -5.11 -17.12
C LEU A 47 -1.61 -5.37 -18.64
N SER A 48 -0.47 -5.31 -19.33
CA SER A 48 -0.40 -5.47 -20.79
C SER A 48 -0.18 -6.92 -21.21
N PHE A 49 -1.25 -7.64 -21.55
CA PHE A 49 -1.12 -8.99 -22.11
C PHE A 49 -0.84 -8.95 -23.63
N PRO A 50 -0.27 -10.03 -24.20
CA PRO A 50 -0.04 -10.12 -25.64
C PRO A 50 -1.30 -9.85 -26.47
N GLU A 51 -1.12 -9.48 -27.73
CA GLU A 51 -2.21 -9.22 -28.69
C GLU A 51 -3.16 -8.08 -28.26
N GLY A 52 -2.67 -7.14 -27.45
CA GLY A 52 -3.44 -5.99 -26.97
C GLY A 52 -4.50 -6.36 -25.92
N GLN A 53 -4.40 -7.54 -25.32
CA GLN A 53 -5.30 -7.98 -24.27
C GLN A 53 -4.92 -7.37 -22.91
N GLY A 54 -5.89 -7.35 -21.99
CA GLY A 54 -5.67 -7.04 -20.59
C GLY A 54 -5.94 -8.25 -19.68
N PRO A 55 -5.75 -8.11 -18.36
CA PRO A 55 -6.03 -9.18 -17.41
C PRO A 55 -7.53 -9.44 -17.29
N GLN A 56 -7.88 -10.72 -17.14
CA GLN A 56 -9.25 -11.11 -16.75
C GLN A 56 -9.45 -10.99 -15.23
N LEU A 57 -8.38 -11.09 -14.45
CA LEU A 57 -8.38 -10.99 -13.00
C LEU A 57 -7.17 -10.19 -12.56
N ILE A 58 -7.33 -9.36 -11.53
CA ILE A 58 -6.24 -8.64 -10.87
C ILE A 58 -6.10 -9.18 -9.44
N VAL A 59 -4.87 -9.47 -9.03
CA VAL A 59 -4.49 -9.60 -7.62
C VAL A 59 -3.80 -8.28 -7.27
N ASP A 60 -4.38 -7.54 -6.34
CA ASP A 60 -3.94 -6.18 -6.02
C ASP A 60 -3.58 -6.07 -4.53
N ASP A 61 -2.60 -5.22 -4.26
CA ASP A 61 -2.17 -4.86 -2.91
C ASP A 61 -1.96 -3.36 -2.87
N GLY A 62 -2.87 -2.66 -2.20
CA GLY A 62 -2.91 -1.20 -2.11
C GLY A 62 -3.82 -0.56 -3.15
N GLY A 63 -4.23 -1.30 -4.18
CA GLY A 63 -5.22 -0.88 -5.16
C GLY A 63 -4.69 -0.07 -6.34
N ASP A 64 -3.38 -0.07 -6.60
CA ASP A 64 -2.75 0.77 -7.62
C ASP A 64 -3.03 0.28 -9.05
N ALA A 65 -3.00 -1.04 -9.26
CA ALA A 65 -3.36 -1.61 -10.56
C ALA A 65 -4.83 -1.32 -10.88
N THR A 66 -5.70 -1.49 -9.87
CA THR A 66 -7.13 -1.16 -9.97
C THR A 66 -7.35 0.32 -10.24
N LEU A 67 -6.64 1.20 -9.53
CA LEU A 67 -6.71 2.65 -9.72
C LEU A 67 -6.33 3.03 -11.16
N LEU A 68 -5.23 2.47 -11.70
CA LEU A 68 -4.78 2.78 -13.04
C LEU A 68 -5.82 2.39 -14.10
N VAL A 69 -6.43 1.21 -13.97
CA VAL A 69 -7.50 0.76 -14.88
C VAL A 69 -8.72 1.70 -14.80
N HIS A 70 -9.17 2.05 -13.59
CA HIS A 70 -10.34 2.92 -13.42
C HIS A 70 -10.06 4.34 -13.93
N LYS A 71 -8.90 4.93 -13.65
CA LYS A 71 -8.53 6.27 -14.13
C LYS A 71 -8.30 6.32 -15.63
N GLY A 72 -7.73 5.27 -16.21
CA GLY A 72 -7.65 5.15 -17.66
C GLY A 72 -9.01 5.06 -18.32
N TYR A 73 -9.93 4.28 -17.75
CA TYR A 73 -11.30 4.18 -18.23
C TYR A 73 -12.07 5.51 -18.10
N GLU A 74 -11.97 6.19 -16.95
CA GLU A 74 -12.56 7.53 -16.74
C GLU A 74 -12.05 8.55 -17.76
N LEU A 75 -10.74 8.53 -18.06
CA LEU A 75 -10.14 9.41 -19.08
C LEU A 75 -10.76 9.16 -20.46
N GLU A 76 -10.90 7.90 -20.86
CA GLU A 76 -11.50 7.53 -22.15
C GLU A 76 -13.02 7.86 -22.21
N GLU A 77 -13.70 7.90 -21.07
CA GLU A 77 -15.08 8.40 -20.93
C GLU A 77 -15.18 9.94 -20.93
N GLY A 78 -14.05 10.63 -21.07
CA GLY A 78 -13.98 12.09 -21.24
C GLY A 78 -13.68 12.88 -19.96
N SER A 79 -13.21 12.22 -18.90
CA SER A 79 -12.71 12.92 -17.71
C SER A 79 -11.50 13.79 -18.03
N ASP A 80 -11.50 15.03 -17.56
CA ASP A 80 -10.39 15.97 -17.66
C ASP A 80 -9.46 15.94 -16.44
N TRP A 81 -9.61 14.96 -15.54
CA TRP A 81 -8.82 14.86 -14.31
C TRP A 81 -7.31 14.91 -14.57
N VAL A 82 -6.83 14.31 -15.66
CA VAL A 82 -5.41 14.33 -16.03
C VAL A 82 -4.88 15.74 -16.35
N GLU A 83 -5.75 16.71 -16.64
CA GLU A 83 -5.40 18.10 -16.89
C GLU A 83 -5.43 18.98 -15.62
N THR A 84 -5.90 18.43 -14.49
CA THR A 84 -5.93 19.14 -13.21
C THR A 84 -4.57 19.16 -12.52
N GLU A 85 -4.36 20.12 -11.62
CA GLU A 85 -3.17 20.18 -10.78
C GLU A 85 -3.03 18.90 -9.94
N SER A 86 -1.80 18.36 -9.88
CA SER A 86 -1.49 17.15 -9.13
C SER A 86 -1.26 17.45 -7.65
N GLY A 87 -1.79 16.63 -6.75
CA GLY A 87 -1.58 16.79 -5.31
C GLY A 87 -0.16 16.41 -4.86
N ASN A 88 0.54 15.57 -5.62
CA ASN A 88 1.92 15.17 -5.37
C ASN A 88 2.63 14.69 -6.65
N HIS A 89 3.91 14.34 -6.53
CA HIS A 89 4.73 13.87 -7.66
C HIS A 89 4.21 12.55 -8.26
N GLU A 90 3.78 11.60 -7.44
CA GLU A 90 3.28 10.31 -7.90
C GLU A 90 1.99 10.46 -8.73
N GLU A 91 1.06 11.30 -8.27
CA GLU A 91 -0.15 11.63 -9.02
C GLU A 91 0.18 12.23 -10.40
N GLN A 92 1.19 13.11 -10.46
CA GLN A 92 1.65 13.66 -11.73
C GLN A 92 2.18 12.56 -12.67
N VAL A 93 2.95 11.60 -12.16
CA VAL A 93 3.47 10.47 -12.94
C VAL A 93 2.31 9.63 -13.51
N ILE A 94 1.28 9.35 -12.71
CA ILE A 94 0.07 8.63 -13.18
C ILE A 94 -0.63 9.41 -14.29
N LYS A 95 -0.82 10.72 -14.12
CA LYS A 95 -1.48 11.57 -15.12
C LYS A 95 -0.69 11.59 -16.43
N ASP A 96 0.63 11.74 -16.35
CA ASP A 96 1.51 11.75 -17.53
C ASP A 96 1.51 10.39 -18.24
N LEU A 97 1.53 9.29 -17.48
CA LEU A 97 1.38 7.94 -18.00
C LEU A 97 0.07 7.77 -18.76
N LEU A 98 -1.05 8.16 -18.16
CA LEU A 98 -2.37 8.04 -18.78
C LEU A 98 -2.50 8.87 -20.05
N LYS A 99 -1.96 10.10 -20.07
CA LYS A 99 -1.90 10.92 -21.29
C LYS A 99 -1.10 10.25 -22.40
N ARG A 100 0.08 9.71 -22.06
CA ARG A 100 0.94 8.99 -23.02
C ARG A 100 0.20 7.78 -23.59
N VAL A 101 -0.38 6.95 -22.72
CA VAL A 101 -1.13 5.75 -23.12
C VAL A 101 -2.34 6.09 -23.98
N HIS A 102 -3.11 7.12 -23.63
CA HIS A 102 -4.30 7.53 -24.39
C HIS A 102 -3.94 8.08 -25.77
N ALA A 103 -2.79 8.75 -25.91
CA ALA A 103 -2.29 9.21 -27.20
C ALA A 103 -1.84 8.05 -28.12
N GLU A 104 -1.36 6.94 -27.53
CA GLU A 104 -0.93 5.75 -28.25
C GLU A 104 -2.12 4.85 -28.67
N ASP A 105 -3.06 4.62 -27.75
CA ASP A 105 -4.28 3.84 -27.97
C ASP A 105 -5.44 4.43 -27.16
N PRO A 106 -6.36 5.20 -27.79
CA PRO A 106 -7.43 5.89 -27.09
C PRO A 106 -8.58 4.98 -26.65
N LEU A 107 -8.55 3.68 -26.98
CA LEU A 107 -9.57 2.69 -26.59
C LEU A 107 -9.00 1.56 -25.75
N ARG A 108 -7.77 1.71 -25.26
CA ARG A 108 -7.04 0.67 -24.54
C ARG A 108 -7.81 0.20 -23.31
N TRP A 109 -8.24 1.13 -22.46
CA TRP A 109 -8.86 0.81 -21.18
C TRP A 109 -10.29 0.28 -21.38
N HIS A 110 -11.05 0.85 -22.30
CA HIS A 110 -12.34 0.32 -22.75
C HIS A 110 -12.23 -1.13 -23.23
N ASN A 111 -11.18 -1.47 -23.98
CA ASN A 111 -10.97 -2.84 -24.45
C ASN A 111 -10.54 -3.77 -23.31
N MET A 112 -9.69 -3.30 -22.39
CA MET A 112 -9.26 -4.06 -21.22
C MET A 112 -10.44 -4.41 -20.29
N VAL A 113 -11.31 -3.44 -19.99
CA VAL A 113 -12.41 -3.60 -19.04
C VAL A 113 -13.47 -4.62 -19.52
N LYS A 114 -13.64 -4.82 -20.83
CA LYS A 114 -14.59 -5.81 -21.39
C LYS A 114 -14.36 -7.24 -20.89
N GLU A 115 -13.09 -7.61 -20.68
CA GLU A 115 -12.70 -8.94 -20.22
C GLU A 115 -12.31 -8.97 -18.74
N PHE A 116 -12.21 -7.81 -18.09
CA PHE A 116 -11.91 -7.72 -16.66
C PHE A 116 -13.09 -8.23 -15.83
N ARG A 117 -12.89 -9.32 -15.08
CA ARG A 117 -13.96 -10.03 -14.35
C ARG A 117 -13.96 -9.75 -12.85
N GLY A 118 -12.85 -9.29 -12.29
CA GLY A 118 -12.78 -8.95 -10.88
C GLY A 118 -11.37 -8.78 -10.33
N VAL A 119 -11.31 -8.18 -9.15
CA VAL A 119 -10.07 -7.96 -8.39
C VAL A 119 -10.17 -8.64 -7.02
N SER A 120 -9.06 -9.21 -6.55
CA SER A 120 -8.88 -9.57 -5.14
C SER A 120 -7.87 -8.62 -4.50
N GLU A 121 -8.29 -7.89 -3.47
CA GLU A 121 -7.47 -6.86 -2.84
C GLU A 121 -7.06 -7.27 -1.42
N GLU A 122 -5.77 -7.17 -1.15
CA GLU A 122 -5.13 -7.72 0.04
C GLU A 122 -5.05 -6.77 1.23
N THR A 123 -4.95 -5.45 1.04
CA THR A 123 -4.66 -4.53 2.15
C THR A 123 -5.80 -3.58 2.50
N THR A 124 -5.81 -3.12 3.75
CA THR A 124 -6.82 -2.19 4.29
C THR A 124 -6.97 -0.93 3.43
N THR A 125 -5.86 -0.39 2.91
CA THR A 125 -5.86 0.81 2.06
C THR A 125 -6.56 0.56 0.73
N GLY A 126 -6.21 -0.54 0.04
CA GLY A 126 -6.86 -0.88 -1.22
C GLY A 126 -8.35 -1.21 -1.03
N VAL A 127 -8.70 -1.93 0.03
CA VAL A 127 -10.10 -2.20 0.40
C VAL A 127 -10.89 -0.92 0.62
N HIS A 128 -10.31 0.08 1.31
CA HIS A 128 -10.95 1.38 1.49
C HIS A 128 -11.18 2.10 0.15
N ARG A 129 -10.21 2.04 -0.78
CA ARG A 129 -10.37 2.57 -2.15
C ARG A 129 -11.50 1.87 -2.90
N LEU A 130 -11.62 0.55 -2.78
CA LEU A 130 -12.69 -0.24 -3.40
C LEU A 130 -14.08 0.13 -2.84
N TYR A 131 -14.21 0.25 -1.51
CA TYR A 131 -15.47 0.71 -0.91
C TYR A 131 -15.85 2.11 -1.38
N LYS A 132 -14.88 3.02 -1.47
CA LYS A 132 -15.12 4.37 -1.99
C LYS A 132 -15.64 4.35 -3.42
N MET A 133 -15.03 3.55 -4.30
CA MET A 133 -15.50 3.36 -5.67
C MET A 133 -16.90 2.73 -5.73
N GLN A 134 -17.19 1.76 -4.85
CA GLN A 134 -18.50 1.12 -4.76
C GLN A 134 -19.58 2.11 -4.31
N GLU A 135 -19.31 2.91 -3.28
CA GLU A 135 -20.21 3.93 -2.75
C GLU A 135 -20.50 5.03 -3.78
N ASP A 136 -19.47 5.43 -4.53
CA ASP A 136 -19.58 6.43 -5.60
C ASP A 136 -20.19 5.83 -6.90
N GLY A 137 -20.43 4.52 -6.95
CA GLY A 137 -21.04 3.83 -8.10
C GLY A 137 -20.13 3.71 -9.32
N VAL A 138 -18.82 3.87 -9.15
CA VAL A 138 -17.81 3.87 -10.22
C VAL A 138 -16.98 2.59 -10.29
N LEU A 139 -17.16 1.66 -9.35
CA LEU A 139 -16.45 0.38 -9.35
C LEU A 139 -16.86 -0.45 -10.59
N LEU A 140 -15.90 -0.71 -11.47
CA LEU A 140 -16.14 -1.32 -12.79
C LEU A 140 -16.41 -2.83 -12.73
N VAL A 141 -15.87 -3.52 -11.73
CA VAL A 141 -15.93 -4.98 -11.60
C VAL A 141 -16.15 -5.43 -10.15
N PRO A 142 -16.64 -6.66 -9.91
CA PRO A 142 -16.68 -7.23 -8.57
C PRO A 142 -15.30 -7.25 -7.91
N ALA A 143 -15.26 -6.93 -6.62
CA ALA A 143 -14.05 -6.96 -5.81
C ALA A 143 -14.19 -7.92 -4.62
N LEU A 144 -13.14 -8.69 -4.37
CA LEU A 144 -13.03 -9.58 -3.22
C LEU A 144 -12.10 -8.94 -2.19
N ASN A 145 -12.66 -8.56 -1.05
CA ASN A 145 -11.90 -8.09 0.11
C ASN A 145 -11.21 -9.29 0.78
N VAL A 146 -9.92 -9.47 0.50
CA VAL A 146 -9.10 -10.52 1.12
C VAL A 146 -8.62 -10.08 2.49
N ASN A 147 -8.34 -8.78 2.68
CA ASN A 147 -7.83 -8.21 3.92
C ASN A 147 -8.63 -8.65 5.15
N ASP A 148 -9.96 -8.56 5.06
CA ASP A 148 -10.86 -8.78 6.20
C ASP A 148 -11.19 -10.26 6.43
N SER A 149 -10.59 -11.16 5.64
CA SER A 149 -10.53 -12.57 6.02
C SER A 149 -9.81 -12.68 7.38
N VAL A 150 -10.38 -13.44 8.31
CA VAL A 150 -9.83 -13.57 9.67
C VAL A 150 -8.39 -14.09 9.64
N THR A 151 -8.11 -15.04 8.76
CA THR A 151 -6.77 -15.61 8.56
C THR A 151 -5.78 -14.66 7.90
N LYS A 152 -6.24 -13.52 7.36
CA LYS A 152 -5.39 -12.45 6.82
C LYS A 152 -5.21 -11.38 7.89
N SER A 153 -6.25 -10.58 8.15
CA SER A 153 -6.20 -9.46 9.10
C SER A 153 -5.59 -9.80 10.47
N LYS A 154 -5.98 -10.94 11.08
CA LYS A 154 -5.52 -11.31 12.43
C LYS A 154 -4.20 -12.08 12.46
N PHE A 155 -3.62 -12.38 11.31
CA PHE A 155 -2.33 -13.07 11.22
C PHE A 155 -1.27 -12.22 10.52
N ASP A 156 -1.53 -11.85 9.28
CA ASP A 156 -0.59 -11.09 8.46
C ASP A 156 -0.31 -9.71 9.10
N ASN A 157 -1.35 -8.89 9.22
CA ASN A 157 -1.20 -7.53 9.74
C ASN A 157 -0.67 -7.53 11.19
N LEU A 158 -1.09 -8.49 12.01
CA LEU A 158 -0.73 -8.55 13.43
C LEU A 158 0.64 -9.24 13.65
N TYR A 159 0.74 -10.52 13.32
CA TYR A 159 1.94 -11.31 13.60
C TYR A 159 3.04 -11.07 12.58
N GLY A 160 2.70 -10.81 11.32
CA GLY A 160 3.68 -10.43 10.29
C GLY A 160 4.43 -9.16 10.69
N CYS A 161 3.71 -8.08 11.01
CA CYS A 161 4.32 -6.84 11.48
C CYS A 161 5.04 -6.97 12.82
N ARG A 162 4.61 -7.90 13.69
CA ARG A 162 5.33 -8.19 14.94
C ARG A 162 6.73 -8.73 14.68
N GLU A 163 6.89 -9.59 13.68
CA GLU A 163 8.19 -10.16 13.34
C GLU A 163 9.02 -9.20 12.46
N SER A 164 8.41 -8.53 11.49
CA SER A 164 9.13 -7.79 10.46
C SER A 164 9.50 -6.34 10.83
N LEU A 165 8.75 -5.68 11.73
CA LEU A 165 9.03 -4.28 12.08
C LEU A 165 10.44 -4.10 12.66
N ALA A 166 10.73 -4.83 13.74
CA ALA A 166 12.02 -4.69 14.43
C ALA A 166 13.18 -5.17 13.55
N ASP A 167 12.95 -6.15 12.67
CA ASP A 167 13.92 -6.57 11.66
C ASP A 167 14.25 -5.41 10.70
N GLY A 168 13.24 -4.73 10.16
CA GLY A 168 13.44 -3.56 9.31
C GLY A 168 14.23 -2.43 9.98
N ILE A 169 13.85 -2.05 11.21
CA ILE A 169 14.55 -1.02 11.99
C ILE A 169 16.02 -1.42 12.23
N LYS A 170 16.26 -2.68 12.61
CA LYS A 170 17.61 -3.18 12.90
C LYS A 170 18.49 -3.21 11.67
N ARG A 171 18.01 -3.74 10.55
CA ARG A 171 18.77 -3.77 9.29
C ARG A 171 19.13 -2.36 8.79
N ALA A 172 18.27 -1.38 9.05
CA ALA A 172 18.48 -0.01 8.60
C ALA A 172 19.44 0.79 9.50
N THR A 173 19.45 0.54 10.80
CA THR A 173 20.07 1.47 11.77
C THR A 173 21.00 0.82 12.80
N ASP A 174 20.96 -0.52 12.94
CA ASP A 174 21.60 -1.27 14.02
C ASP A 174 21.27 -0.76 15.44
N VAL A 175 20.22 0.06 15.60
CA VAL A 175 19.94 0.75 16.85
C VAL A 175 19.49 -0.23 17.94
N MET A 176 20.01 -0.04 19.15
CA MET A 176 19.50 -0.73 20.33
C MET A 176 18.09 -0.22 20.64
N ILE A 177 17.10 -1.13 20.62
CA ILE A 177 15.69 -0.83 20.93
C ILE A 177 15.43 -0.82 22.45
N ALA A 178 16.10 -1.68 23.20
CA ALA A 178 15.91 -1.78 24.65
C ALA A 178 16.23 -0.45 25.35
N GLY A 179 15.33 -0.02 26.23
CA GLY A 179 15.45 1.23 26.98
C GLY A 179 15.06 2.49 26.21
N LYS A 180 14.81 2.41 24.90
CA LYS A 180 14.29 3.53 24.11
C LYS A 180 12.81 3.74 24.31
N THR A 181 12.37 4.96 24.04
CA THR A 181 10.97 5.32 23.95
C THR A 181 10.54 5.25 22.48
N ALA A 182 9.55 4.42 22.19
CA ALA A 182 9.03 4.24 20.83
C ALA A 182 7.55 4.60 20.77
N VAL A 183 7.17 5.39 19.77
CA VAL A 183 5.78 5.83 19.55
C VAL A 183 5.23 5.09 18.34
N VAL A 184 4.13 4.35 18.55
CA VAL A 184 3.37 3.69 17.49
C VAL A 184 2.12 4.51 17.22
N CYS A 185 2.04 5.11 16.03
CA CYS A 185 0.92 5.95 15.64
C CYS A 185 -0.16 5.09 14.96
N GLY A 186 -1.27 4.89 15.66
CA GLY A 186 -2.33 3.94 15.29
C GLY A 186 -2.16 2.60 16.00
N TYR A 187 -3.27 2.02 16.42
CA TYR A 187 -3.34 0.77 17.19
C TYR A 187 -4.40 -0.18 16.62
N GLY A 188 -4.54 -0.18 15.29
CA GLY A 188 -5.18 -1.26 14.53
C GLY A 188 -4.37 -2.57 14.58
N ASP A 189 -4.65 -3.52 13.68
CA ASP A 189 -3.95 -4.82 13.70
C ASP A 189 -2.42 -4.68 13.49
N VAL A 190 -2.00 -3.82 12.55
CA VAL A 190 -0.58 -3.47 12.32
C VAL A 190 0.04 -2.85 13.58
N GLY A 191 -0.59 -1.79 14.12
CA GLY A 191 -0.10 -1.08 15.30
C GLY A 191 0.04 -1.96 16.53
N LYS A 192 -0.89 -2.90 16.74
CA LYS A 192 -0.80 -3.93 17.79
C LYS A 192 0.44 -4.81 17.61
N GLY A 193 0.69 -5.29 16.39
CA GLY A 193 1.87 -6.09 16.08
C GLY A 193 3.17 -5.33 16.35
N CYS A 194 3.22 -4.09 15.87
CA CYS A 194 4.34 -3.17 16.06
C CYS A 194 4.64 -2.89 17.54
N ALA A 195 3.60 -2.57 18.33
CA ALA A 195 3.74 -2.31 19.76
C ALA A 195 4.21 -3.55 20.54
N GLN A 196 3.71 -4.74 20.18
CA GLN A 196 4.17 -6.01 20.77
C GLN A 196 5.65 -6.27 20.43
N SER A 197 6.05 -6.04 19.17
CA SER A 197 7.44 -6.21 18.72
C SER A 197 8.41 -5.34 19.52
N LEU A 198 8.15 -4.03 19.55
CA LEU A 198 9.01 -3.05 20.22
C LEU A 198 9.10 -3.30 21.73
N ARG A 199 7.97 -3.61 22.37
CA ARG A 199 7.96 -3.98 23.79
C ARG A 199 8.73 -5.28 24.05
N GLY A 200 8.62 -6.27 23.17
CA GLY A 200 9.37 -7.52 23.24
C GLY A 200 10.89 -7.32 23.20
N PHE A 201 11.35 -6.29 22.49
CA PHE A 201 12.75 -5.84 22.49
C PHE A 201 13.12 -4.89 23.64
N GLY A 202 12.22 -4.64 24.59
CA GLY A 202 12.48 -3.83 25.78
C GLY A 202 12.32 -2.32 25.59
N ALA A 203 11.65 -1.86 24.53
CA ALA A 203 11.29 -0.45 24.42
C ALA A 203 10.15 -0.10 25.38
N ARG A 204 10.15 1.16 25.84
CA ARG A 204 8.97 1.80 26.42
C ARG A 204 8.09 2.30 25.29
N VAL A 205 6.95 1.65 25.09
CA VAL A 205 6.06 1.93 23.96
C VAL A 205 4.94 2.89 24.38
N MET A 206 4.76 3.95 23.60
CA MET A 206 3.62 4.85 23.61
C MET A 206 2.78 4.64 22.35
N VAL A 207 1.50 4.98 22.42
CA VAL A 207 0.55 4.86 21.31
C VAL A 207 -0.16 6.18 21.08
N THR A 208 -0.39 6.54 19.83
CA THR A 208 -1.34 7.60 19.47
C THR A 208 -2.56 6.97 18.82
N GLU A 209 -3.77 7.37 19.22
CA GLU A 209 -5.00 6.83 18.64
C GLU A 209 -6.13 7.86 18.58
N ILE A 210 -6.93 7.75 17.53
CA ILE A 210 -8.17 8.53 17.35
C ILE A 210 -9.41 7.71 17.69
N ASP A 211 -9.34 6.37 17.60
CA ASP A 211 -10.43 5.49 17.96
C ASP A 211 -10.36 5.18 19.47
N PRO A 212 -11.38 5.53 20.27
CA PRO A 212 -11.37 5.32 21.71
C PRO A 212 -11.34 3.84 22.11
N ILE A 213 -11.83 2.92 21.27
CA ILE A 213 -11.79 1.48 21.50
C ILE A 213 -10.35 0.99 21.35
N CYS A 214 -9.67 1.36 20.27
CA CYS A 214 -8.27 1.00 20.05
C CYS A 214 -7.37 1.64 21.11
N ALA A 215 -7.60 2.91 21.48
CA ALA A 215 -6.90 3.57 22.57
C ALA A 215 -7.07 2.83 23.91
N LEU A 216 -8.30 2.43 24.26
CA LEU A 216 -8.55 1.69 25.49
C LEU A 216 -7.86 0.32 25.47
N GLN A 217 -7.85 -0.37 24.33
CA GLN A 217 -7.09 -1.62 24.17
C GLN A 217 -5.59 -1.39 24.43
N ALA A 218 -4.99 -0.34 23.88
CA ALA A 218 -3.59 -0.01 24.12
C ALA A 218 -3.31 0.23 25.62
N ALA A 219 -4.18 1.00 26.28
CA ALA A 219 -4.07 1.27 27.71
C ALA A 219 -4.18 0.01 28.57
N MET A 220 -5.06 -0.93 28.21
CA MET A 220 -5.23 -2.20 28.93
C MET A 220 -4.02 -3.13 28.78
N GLU A 221 -3.29 -3.03 27.67
CA GLU A 221 -1.99 -3.71 27.52
C GLU A 221 -0.86 -2.98 28.28
N GLY A 222 -1.11 -1.80 28.85
CA GLY A 222 -0.14 -1.02 29.63
C GLY A 222 0.72 -0.07 28.79
N TYR A 223 0.26 0.28 27.59
CA TYR A 223 0.86 1.34 26.78
C TYR A 223 0.27 2.69 27.17
N GLU A 224 1.12 3.72 27.28
CA GLU A 224 0.64 5.09 27.47
C GLU A 224 0.06 5.60 26.16
N VAL A 225 -1.15 6.20 26.21
CA VAL A 225 -1.82 6.77 25.04
C VAL A 225 -1.75 8.29 25.09
N LYS A 226 -1.15 8.90 24.08
CA LYS A 226 -0.91 10.35 24.00
C LYS A 226 -1.17 10.90 22.58
N PRO A 227 -1.55 12.19 22.45
CA PRO A 227 -1.37 12.93 21.20
C PRO A 227 0.09 12.90 20.74
N ILE A 228 0.34 13.00 19.43
CA ILE A 228 1.71 12.94 18.91
C ILE A 228 2.56 14.11 19.43
N GLU A 229 1.96 15.30 19.53
CA GLU A 229 2.62 16.52 20.01
C GLU A 229 3.19 16.36 21.42
N ASP A 230 2.55 15.55 22.27
CA ASP A 230 2.97 15.29 23.65
C ASP A 230 4.10 14.25 23.76
N THR A 231 4.46 13.61 22.64
CA THR A 231 5.56 12.63 22.58
C THR A 231 6.87 13.23 22.03
N LEU A 232 6.78 14.41 21.42
CA LEU A 232 7.91 15.09 20.78
C LEU A 232 8.99 15.44 21.82
N GLY A 233 10.26 15.18 21.47
CA GLY A 233 11.41 15.40 22.35
C GLY A 233 11.63 14.33 23.42
N GLU A 234 10.68 13.41 23.64
CA GLU A 234 10.82 12.27 24.56
C GLU A 234 11.12 10.95 23.82
N ALA A 235 10.55 10.77 22.63
CA ALA A 235 10.66 9.53 21.87
C ALA A 235 11.87 9.47 20.93
N ASP A 236 12.46 8.27 20.85
CA ASP A 236 13.61 7.95 20.01
C ASP A 236 13.20 7.34 18.65
N ILE A 237 12.07 6.65 18.61
CA ILE A 237 11.59 5.89 17.45
C ILE A 237 10.12 6.23 17.22
N TYR A 238 9.77 6.58 15.99
CA TYR A 238 8.38 6.77 15.57
C TYR A 238 8.03 5.79 14.46
N VAL A 239 6.87 5.15 14.57
CA VAL A 239 6.35 4.20 13.57
C VAL A 239 4.90 4.56 13.26
N THR A 240 4.58 4.83 12.01
CA THR A 240 3.22 5.13 11.56
C THR A 240 2.52 3.86 11.05
N THR A 241 1.34 3.56 11.58
CA THR A 241 0.58 2.33 11.27
C THR A 241 -0.92 2.61 11.07
N THR A 242 -1.28 3.84 10.69
CA THR A 242 -2.67 4.31 10.63
C THR A 242 -3.36 4.00 9.30
N GLY A 243 -2.60 3.82 8.21
CA GLY A 243 -3.15 3.86 6.84
C GLY A 243 -3.69 5.25 6.44
N ASN A 244 -3.39 6.29 7.21
CA ASN A 244 -3.85 7.66 7.00
C ASN A 244 -2.65 8.59 6.73
N LYS A 245 -2.93 9.78 6.20
CA LYS A 245 -1.93 10.79 5.82
C LYS A 245 -1.67 11.79 6.94
N ASP A 246 -0.57 12.55 6.79
CA ASP A 246 -0.22 13.69 7.64
C ASP A 246 -0.08 13.38 9.14
N ILE A 247 0.34 12.14 9.47
CA ILE A 247 0.52 11.68 10.86
C ILE A 247 1.75 12.32 11.49
N ILE A 248 2.90 12.27 10.81
CA ILE A 248 4.12 12.98 11.18
C ILE A 248 4.36 14.03 10.11
N ARG A 249 4.35 15.30 10.52
CA ARG A 249 4.46 16.45 9.62
C ARG A 249 5.83 17.10 9.79
N ALA A 250 6.19 17.98 8.85
CA ALA A 250 7.43 18.75 8.93
C ALA A 250 7.56 19.52 10.25
N ASP A 251 6.45 20.08 10.77
CA ASP A 251 6.44 20.81 12.05
C ASP A 251 6.67 19.91 13.29
N HIS A 252 6.67 18.59 13.13
CA HIS A 252 6.96 17.63 14.21
C HIS A 252 8.46 17.23 14.26
N MET A 253 9.26 17.63 13.26
CA MET A 253 10.69 17.32 13.13
C MET A 253 11.57 18.51 13.49
#